data_AF-A0A7C5J248-F1
#
_entry.id   AF-A0A7C5J248-F1
#
_cell.length_a   1.000
_cell.length_b   1.000
_cell.length_c   1.000
_cell.angle_alpha   90.00
_cell.angle_beta   90.00
_cell.angle_gamma   90.00
#
_symmetry.space_group_name_H-M   'P 1'
#
loop_
_entity.id
_entity.type
_entity.pdbx_description
1 polymer ?
#
loop_
_entity_poly.entity_id
_entity_poly.type
_entity_poly.pdbx_seq_one_letter_code
_entity_poly.pdbx_strand_id
1 'polypeptide(L)'
;MDLRVELHGSLEALPAADWDALTGDNDPFVEYAFLRALETSGSVGDESGWMPVHVTAWSGSELVGALPLYAKEHSYGEYIFDFAWARAAAQSGVRYYPKLVSMAPFTPATG
;
A
#
# COMPACT_ATOMS: atom_id res chain seq x y z
N MET A 1 15.15 -12.50 19.08
CA MET A 1 15.05 -12.01 17.71
C MET A 1 14.64 -10.56 17.82
N ASP A 2 15.51 -9.63 17.40
CA ASP A 2 15.22 -8.19 17.46
C ASP A 2 14.62 -7.80 16.11
N LEU A 3 13.38 -7.31 16.13
CA LEU A 3 12.61 -7.00 14.93
C LEU A 3 12.46 -5.49 14.84
N ARG A 4 12.92 -4.91 13.73
CA ARG A 4 12.79 -3.48 13.43
C ARG A 4 11.71 -3.25 12.39
N VAL A 5 10.74 -2.38 12.68
CA VAL A 5 9.71 -1.98 11.72
C VAL A 5 10.02 -0.59 11.18
N GLU A 6 9.93 -0.42 9.86
CA GLU A 6 10.19 0.85 9.18
C GLU A 6 9.05 1.21 8.23
N LEU A 7 8.83 2.52 8.08
CA LEU A 7 7.87 3.10 7.14
C LEU A 7 8.63 3.75 5.98
N HIS A 8 8.19 3.49 4.76
CA HIS A 8 8.78 4.01 3.54
C HIS A 8 7.72 4.75 2.73
N GLY A 9 8.00 6.02 2.39
CA GLY A 9 7.12 6.83 1.55
C GLY A 9 7.20 6.49 0.05
N SER A 10 8.08 5.54 -0.31
CA SER A 10 8.31 5.09 -1.68
C SER A 10 9.04 3.75 -1.61
N LEU A 11 8.75 2.85 -2.55
CA LEU A 11 9.52 1.61 -2.70
C LEU A 11 10.95 1.84 -3.19
N GLU A 12 11.28 3.02 -3.74
CA GLU A 12 12.61 3.34 -4.29
C GLU A 12 13.77 3.11 -3.32
N ALA A 13 13.51 3.24 -2.01
CA ALA A 13 14.51 3.05 -0.96
C ALA A 13 14.79 1.57 -0.63
N LEU A 14 14.05 0.63 -1.23
CA LEU A 14 14.11 -0.80 -0.92
C LEU A 14 14.74 -1.60 -2.06
N PRO A 15 15.58 -2.61 -1.77
CA PRO A 15 16.07 -3.51 -2.81
C PRO A 15 14.92 -4.33 -3.40
N ALA A 16 14.74 -4.27 -4.72
CA ALA A 16 13.68 -4.99 -5.42
C ALA A 16 13.69 -6.49 -5.15
N ALA A 17 14.88 -7.10 -5.18
CA ALA A 17 15.05 -8.53 -4.94
C ALA A 17 14.63 -8.95 -3.52
N ASP A 18 14.87 -8.11 -2.52
CA ASP A 18 14.48 -8.40 -1.13
C ASP A 18 12.96 -8.31 -0.97
N TRP A 19 12.32 -7.34 -1.63
CA TRP A 19 10.87 -7.23 -1.66
C TRP A 19 10.23 -8.42 -2.37
N ASP A 20 10.69 -8.73 -3.58
CA ASP A 20 10.14 -9.79 -4.41
C ASP A 20 10.35 -11.18 -3.78
N ALA A 21 11.41 -11.38 -2.99
CA ALA A 21 11.61 -12.60 -2.20
C ALA A 21 10.50 -12.86 -1.16
N LEU A 22 9.73 -11.84 -0.77
CA LEU A 22 8.57 -11.97 0.12
C LEU A 22 7.27 -12.26 -0.63
N THR A 23 7.26 -12.11 -1.95
CA THR A 23 6.06 -12.33 -2.77
C THR A 23 5.93 -13.82 -3.11
N GLY A 24 4.70 -14.32 -3.12
CA GLY A 24 4.43 -15.70 -3.50
C GLY A 24 4.34 -15.87 -5.02
N ASP A 25 4.48 -17.11 -5.49
CA ASP A 25 4.24 -17.43 -6.90
C ASP A 25 2.79 -17.07 -7.28
N ASN A 26 2.62 -16.24 -8.32
CA ASN A 26 1.34 -15.75 -8.89
C ASN A 26 0.66 -14.55 -8.19
N ASP A 27 1.40 -13.67 -7.51
CA ASP A 27 0.88 -12.37 -7.07
C ASP A 27 1.62 -11.18 -7.73
N PRO A 28 1.48 -10.99 -9.05
CA PRO A 28 2.24 -9.97 -9.79
C PRO A 28 1.89 -8.54 -9.38
N PHE A 29 0.77 -8.34 -8.67
CA PHE A 29 0.28 -7.01 -8.31
C PHE A 29 0.83 -6.51 -6.97
N VAL A 30 1.57 -7.35 -6.25
CA VAL A 30 2.36 -6.94 -5.08
C VAL A 30 3.86 -7.03 -5.31
N GLU A 31 4.29 -7.47 -6.50
CA GLU A 31 5.70 -7.40 -6.92
C GLU A 31 6.20 -5.96 -6.98
N TYR A 32 7.49 -5.78 -6.69
CA TYR A 32 8.16 -4.49 -6.64
C TYR A 32 7.97 -3.72 -7.94
N ALA A 33 8.11 -4.40 -9.09
CA ALA A 33 8.02 -3.77 -10.40
C ALA A 33 6.63 -3.15 -10.66
N PHE A 34 5.55 -3.83 -10.28
CA PHE A 34 4.19 -3.31 -10.45
C PHE A 34 3.93 -2.12 -9.52
N LEU A 35 4.25 -2.27 -8.23
CA LEU A 35 4.03 -1.21 -7.25
C LEU A 35 4.87 0.04 -7.56
N ARG A 36 6.14 -0.10 -7.98
CA ARG A 36 6.96 1.01 -8.47
C ARG A 36 6.41 1.65 -9.73
N ALA A 37 5.79 0.88 -10.64
CA ALA A 37 5.16 1.43 -11.81
C ALA A 37 3.97 2.34 -11.44
N LEU A 38 3.21 1.99 -10.39
CA LEU A 38 2.15 2.86 -9.89
C LEU A 38 2.71 4.18 -9.32
N GLU A 39 3.78 4.11 -8.53
CA GLU A 39 4.44 5.30 -7.94
C GLU A 39 5.04 6.21 -9.04
N THR A 40 5.80 5.64 -9.96
CA THR A 40 6.50 6.40 -11.01
C THR A 40 5.58 6.93 -12.11
N SER A 41 4.42 6.31 -12.34
CA SER A 41 3.41 6.82 -13.27
C SER A 41 2.49 7.89 -12.67
N GLY A 42 2.56 8.13 -11.36
CA GLY A 42 1.64 9.02 -10.64
C GLY A 42 0.24 8.43 -10.41
N SER A 43 0.06 7.13 -10.63
CA SER A 43 -1.19 6.43 -10.28
C SER A 43 -1.40 6.39 -8.75
N VAL A 44 -0.31 6.34 -7.98
CA VAL A 44 -0.26 6.58 -6.54
C VAL A 44 0.72 7.74 -6.23
N GLY A 45 0.53 8.46 -5.13
CA GLY A 45 1.30 9.64 -4.75
C GLY A 45 0.44 10.87 -4.42
N ASP A 46 1.10 12.02 -4.29
CA ASP A 46 0.55 13.27 -3.73
C ASP A 46 -0.80 13.71 -4.31
N GLU A 47 -0.98 13.63 -5.63
CA GLU A 47 -2.20 14.13 -6.29
C GLU A 47 -3.31 13.09 -6.45
N SER A 48 -3.03 11.81 -6.18
CA SER A 48 -3.99 10.72 -6.45
C SER A 48 -4.86 10.35 -5.26
N GLY A 49 -4.58 10.90 -4.08
CA GLY A 49 -5.22 10.51 -2.81
C GLY A 49 -4.81 9.12 -2.32
N TRP A 50 -3.75 8.54 -2.90
CA TRP A 50 -3.10 7.29 -2.49
C TRP A 50 -1.65 7.58 -2.08
N MET A 51 -1.42 8.05 -0.86
CA MET A 51 -0.07 8.33 -0.38
C MET A 51 0.62 7.03 0.04
N PRO A 52 1.75 6.62 -0.57
CA PRO A 52 2.48 5.43 -0.14
C PRO A 52 3.08 5.61 1.25
N VAL A 53 2.93 4.59 2.09
CA VAL A 53 3.47 4.48 3.46
C VAL A 53 3.83 3.03 3.76
N HIS A 54 4.55 2.38 2.83
CA HIS A 54 4.93 0.97 2.89
C HIS A 54 5.57 0.59 4.22
N VAL A 55 5.15 -0.55 4.78
CA VAL A 55 5.72 -1.06 6.04
C VAL A 55 6.70 -2.17 5.71
N THR A 56 7.86 -2.18 6.38
CA THR A 56 8.82 -3.28 6.31
C THR A 56 9.18 -3.75 7.71
N ALA A 57 9.47 -5.04 7.85
CA ALA A 57 9.94 -5.67 9.08
C ALA A 57 11.29 -6.33 8.82
N TRP A 58 12.28 -6.01 9.65
CA TRP A 58 13.67 -6.42 9.48
C TRP A 58 14.15 -7.23 10.68
N SER A 59 14.87 -8.32 10.40
CA SER A 59 15.64 -9.07 11.39
C SER A 59 17.13 -8.86 11.10
N GLY A 60 17.76 -7.93 11.81
CA GLY A 60 19.09 -7.44 11.44
C GLY A 60 19.03 -6.70 10.10
N SER A 61 19.78 -7.19 9.09
CA SER A 61 19.76 -6.66 7.72
C SER A 61 18.82 -7.41 6.78
N GLU A 62 18.17 -8.48 7.25
CA GLU A 62 17.27 -9.29 6.43
C GLU A 62 15.86 -8.72 6.48
N LEU A 63 15.27 -8.47 5.31
CA LEU A 63 13.88 -8.10 5.18
C LEU A 63 13.02 -9.37 5.34
N VAL A 64 12.23 -9.44 6.42
CA VAL A 64 11.44 -10.63 6.79
C VAL A 64 9.93 -10.43 6.66
N GLY A 65 9.50 -9.24 6.29
CA GLY A 65 8.09 -8.96 6.00
C GLY A 65 7.91 -7.56 5.43
N ALA A 66 6.87 -7.39 4.62
CA ALA A 66 6.51 -6.12 4.03
C ALA A 66 5.00 -6.01 3.80
N LEU A 67 4.47 -4.78 3.77
CA LEU A 67 3.10 -4.48 3.41
C LEU A 67 3.05 -3.34 2.40
N PRO A 68 2.42 -3.53 1.23
CA PRO A 68 2.00 -2.41 0.39
C PRO A 68 0.91 -1.63 1.12
N LEU A 69 1.24 -0.47 1.68
CA LEU A 69 0.35 0.30 2.54
C LEU A 69 0.23 1.74 2.03
N TYR A 70 -0.99 2.26 2.05
CA TYR A 70 -1.31 3.61 1.58
C TYR A 70 -2.16 4.35 2.61
N ALA A 71 -1.84 5.62 2.82
CA ALA A 71 -2.72 6.57 3.49
C ALA A 71 -3.64 7.20 2.44
N LYS A 72 -4.94 6.97 2.59
CA LYS A 72 -5.95 7.36 1.63
C LYS A 72 -6.84 8.48 2.13
N GLU A 73 -7.09 9.43 1.24
CA GLU A 73 -7.92 10.60 1.53
C GLU A 73 -9.37 10.47 1.03
N HIS A 74 -9.67 9.43 0.24
CA HIS A 74 -11.01 9.17 -0.30
C HIS A 74 -11.28 7.67 -0.56
N SER A 75 -12.55 7.30 -0.74
CA SER A 75 -13.02 5.95 -1.09
C SER A 75 -12.78 5.54 -2.56
N TYR A 76 -12.39 6.45 -3.46
CA TYR A 76 -12.20 6.12 -4.88
C TYR A 76 -10.96 5.23 -5.12
N GLY A 77 -11.01 4.41 -6.19
CA GLY A 77 -9.90 3.55 -6.64
C GLY A 77 -9.77 2.21 -5.90
N GLU A 78 -10.66 1.92 -4.95
CA GLU A 78 -10.77 0.59 -4.32
C GLU A 78 -11.72 -0.30 -5.10
N TYR A 79 -11.48 -1.62 -5.08
CA TYR A 79 -12.43 -2.59 -5.64
C TYR A 79 -13.72 -2.66 -4.81
N ILE A 80 -13.61 -2.51 -3.49
CA ILE A 80 -14.74 -2.39 -2.57
C ILE A 80 -14.89 -0.91 -2.22
N PHE A 81 -15.86 -0.25 -2.85
CA PHE A 81 -16.16 1.14 -2.52
C PHE A 81 -16.81 1.25 -1.14
N ASP A 82 -16.10 1.87 -0.19
CA ASP A 82 -16.53 1.99 1.19
C ASP A 82 -17.28 3.30 1.52
N PHE A 83 -17.90 3.93 0.51
CA PHE A 83 -18.64 5.19 0.67
C PHE A 83 -19.72 5.15 1.76
N ALA A 84 -20.40 4.02 1.93
CA ALA A 84 -21.41 3.84 2.97
C ALA A 84 -20.81 3.95 4.38
N TRP A 85 -19.61 3.40 4.57
CA TRP A 85 -18.86 3.48 5.82
C TRP A 85 -18.36 4.90 6.08
N ALA A 86 -17.78 5.55 5.07
CA ALA A 86 -17.38 6.96 5.15
C ALA A 86 -18.55 7.88 5.53
N ARG A 87 -19.74 7.64 4.95
CA ARG A 87 -20.97 8.38 5.28
C ARG A 87 -21.43 8.14 6.71
N ALA A 88 -21.45 6.89 7.17
CA ALA A 88 -21.85 6.56 8.53
C ALA A 88 -20.89 7.16 9.57
N ALA A 89 -19.58 7.13 9.29
CA ALA A 89 -18.56 7.76 10.13
C ALA A 89 -18.76 9.28 10.22
N ALA A 90 -18.99 9.96 9.08
CA ALA A 90 -19.28 11.39 9.07
C ALA A 90 -20.55 11.75 9.86
N GLN A 91 -21.63 10.97 9.72
CA GLN A 91 -22.87 11.14 10.48
C GLN A 91 -22.68 10.94 11.98
N SER A 92 -21.70 10.11 12.37
CA SER A 92 -21.37 9.80 13.76
C SER A 92 -20.25 10.68 14.33
N GLY A 93 -19.75 11.66 13.57
CA GLY A 93 -18.64 12.53 13.98
C GLY A 93 -17.28 11.82 14.08
N VAL A 94 -17.14 10.63 13.49
CA VAL A 94 -15.90 9.86 13.47
C VAL A 94 -15.06 10.27 12.25
N ARG A 95 -13.78 10.57 12.49
CA ARG A 95 -12.85 10.86 11.40
C ARG A 95 -12.55 9.58 10.62
N TYR A 96 -12.98 9.54 9.36
CA TYR A 96 -12.75 8.39 8.47
C TYR A 96 -11.47 8.52 7.64
N TYR A 97 -11.05 9.75 7.30
CA TYR A 97 -9.86 10.03 6.50
C TYR A 97 -8.82 10.86 7.27
N PRO A 98 -7.52 10.70 6.98
CA PRO A 98 -6.98 9.65 6.11
C PRO A 98 -7.15 8.26 6.75
N LYS A 99 -7.37 7.24 5.92
CA LYS A 99 -7.44 5.83 6.34
C LYS A 99 -6.23 5.07 5.81
N LEU A 100 -5.78 4.05 6.53
CA LEU A 100 -4.73 3.15 6.06
C LEU A 100 -5.35 1.98 5.30
N VAL A 101 -4.85 1.70 4.10
CA VAL A 101 -5.30 0.57 3.28
C VAL A 101 -4.09 -0.20 2.80
N SER A 102 -4.09 -1.52 3.04
CA SER A 102 -3.08 -2.44 2.52
C SER A 102 -3.69 -3.27 1.39
N MET A 103 -3.29 -3.03 0.15
CA MET A 103 -3.78 -3.73 -1.06
C MET A 103 -2.93 -3.39 -2.28
N ALA A 104 -3.13 -4.10 -3.39
CA ALA A 104 -2.63 -3.72 -4.71
C ALA A 104 -3.60 -2.74 -5.42
N PRO A 105 -3.22 -1.46 -5.62
CA PRO A 105 -4.09 -0.48 -6.29
C PRO A 105 -4.27 -0.77 -7.79
N PHE A 106 -5.43 -0.41 -8.34
CA PHE A 106 -5.71 -0.43 -9.79
C PHE A 106 -5.41 -1.77 -10.49
N THR A 107 -5.61 -2.89 -9.79
CA THR A 107 -5.35 -4.24 -10.31
C THR A 107 -6.16 -4.51 -11.59
N PRO A 108 -5.53 -4.69 -12.77
CA PRO A 108 -6.21 -4.91 -14.05
C PRO A 108 -6.63 -6.39 -14.22
N ALA A 109 -7.33 -6.94 -13.24
CA ALA A 109 -7.90 -8.29 -13.30
C ALA A 109 -9.38 -8.22 -13.72
N THR A 110 -9.80 -9.11 -14.61
CA THR A 110 -11.17 -9.09 -15.17
C THR A 110 -12.25 -9.67 -14.24
N GLY A 111 -11.87 -10.18 -13.06
CA GLY A 111 -12.80 -10.82 -12.10
C GLY A 111 -13.37 -12.16 -12.58
#